data_AF-W1V1M2-F1
#
_entry.id   AF-W1V1M2-F1
#
_cell.length_a   1.000
_cell.length_b   1.000
_cell.length_c   1.000
_cell.angle_alpha   90.00
_cell.angle_beta   90.00
_cell.angle_gamma   90.00
#
_symmetry.space_group_name_H-M   'P 1'
#
loop_
_entity.id
_entity.type
_entity.pdbx_description
1 polymer ?
#
loop_
_entity_poly.entity_id
_entity_poly.type
_entity_poly.pdbx_seq_one_letter_code
_entity_poly.pdbx_strand_id
1 'polypeptide(L)'
;MFAMQKAYLDGSLGKGKWSNNIIAGLVVGVVALPLAMAFAIASGVTPQAGIYTAIIAGIFVSLFGGSPVQIAGPTGAFIVLLSSIVVNYGFEGLQIATMMAGIILVLMSVAKLGTVIRFIPTP
;
A
#
# COMPACT_ATOMS: atom_id res chain seq x y z
N MET A 1 -14.18 -5.91 -8.53
CA MET A 1 -13.31 -6.38 -9.63
C MET A 1 -11.88 -6.11 -9.24
N PHE A 2 -10.97 -7.07 -9.46
CA PHE A 2 -9.55 -6.90 -9.12
C PHE A 2 -8.81 -6.08 -10.19
N ALA A 3 -7.71 -5.42 -9.81
CA ALA A 3 -6.89 -4.57 -10.67
C ALA A 3 -6.45 -5.29 -11.94
N MET A 4 -5.97 -6.53 -11.83
CA MET A 4 -5.54 -7.33 -12.98
C MET A 4 -6.69 -7.64 -13.95
N GLN A 5 -7.87 -7.98 -13.44
CA GLN A 5 -9.04 -8.25 -14.26
C GLN A 5 -9.51 -6.98 -14.98
N LYS A 6 -9.51 -5.85 -14.28
CA LYS A 6 -9.87 -4.56 -14.86
C LYS A 6 -8.86 -4.10 -15.91
N ALA A 7 -7.57 -4.27 -15.65
CA ALA A 7 -6.50 -3.98 -16.61
C ALA A 7 -6.64 -4.76 -17.92
N TYR A 8 -7.04 -6.03 -17.83
CA TYR A 8 -7.31 -6.86 -18.99
C TYR A 8 -8.52 -6.38 -19.79
N LEU A 9 -9.63 -6.08 -19.10
CA LEU A 9 -10.87 -5.59 -19.72
C LEU A 9 -10.71 -4.20 -20.37
N ASP A 10 -9.95 -3.31 -19.73
CA ASP A 10 -9.71 -1.94 -20.21
C ASP A 10 -8.63 -1.88 -21.31
N GLY A 11 -8.10 -3.04 -21.73
CA GLY A 11 -7.04 -3.15 -22.74
C GLY A 11 -5.74 -2.46 -22.32
N SER A 12 -5.54 -2.18 -21.04
CA SER A 12 -4.34 -1.48 -20.53
C SER A 12 -3.08 -2.33 -20.64
N LEU A 13 -3.23 -3.65 -20.77
CA LEU A 13 -2.16 -4.62 -21.01
C LEU A 13 -1.85 -4.82 -22.52
N GLY A 14 -2.52 -4.09 -23.42
CA GLY A 14 -2.26 -4.19 -24.85
C GLY A 14 -0.83 -3.80 -25.23
N LYS A 15 -0.29 -4.41 -26.30
CA LYS A 15 1.10 -4.21 -26.77
C LYS A 15 1.50 -2.73 -26.94
N GLY A 16 0.55 -1.86 -27.30
CA GLY A 16 0.79 -0.42 -27.46
C GLY A 16 0.95 0.39 -26.17
N LYS A 17 0.52 -0.14 -25.01
CA LYS A 17 0.62 0.54 -23.70
C LYS A 17 1.73 -0.03 -22.81
N TRP A 18 2.34 -1.14 -23.23
CA TRP A 18 3.33 -1.87 -22.45
C TRP A 18 4.57 -1.03 -22.13
N SER A 19 5.08 -0.28 -23.11
CA SER A 19 6.19 0.66 -22.92
C SER A 19 5.85 1.72 -21.86
N ASN A 20 4.69 2.35 -21.97
CA ASN A 20 4.26 3.38 -21.03
C ASN A 20 4.08 2.84 -19.61
N ASN A 21 3.53 1.63 -19.45
CA ASN A 21 3.38 0.99 -18.14
C ASN A 21 4.74 0.66 -17.50
N ILE A 22 5.70 0.17 -18.29
CA ILE A 22 7.07 -0.11 -17.80
C ILE A 22 7.77 1.19 -17.37
N ILE A 23 7.71 2.22 -18.21
CA ILE A 23 8.31 3.52 -17.91
C ILE A 23 7.67 4.13 -16.65
N ALA A 24 6.34 4.10 -16.56
CA ALA A 24 5.63 4.60 -15.38
C ALA A 24 6.01 3.82 -14.11
N GLY A 25 6.08 2.48 -14.19
CA GLY A 25 6.51 1.63 -13.07
C GLY A 25 7.95 1.94 -12.63
N LEU A 26 8.84 2.20 -13.57
CA LEU A 26 10.24 2.56 -13.27
C LEU A 26 10.33 3.94 -12.61
N VAL A 27 9.65 4.96 -13.14
CA VAL A 27 9.61 6.30 -12.56
C VAL A 27 9.03 6.27 -11.15
N VAL A 28 7.90 5.59 -10.96
CA VAL A 28 7.27 5.44 -9.64
C VAL A 28 8.20 4.67 -8.70
N GLY A 29 8.84 3.59 -9.15
CA GLY A 29 9.76 2.80 -8.34
C GLY A 29 10.95 3.62 -7.84
N VAL A 30 11.56 4.43 -8.72
CA VAL A 30 12.68 5.31 -8.37
C VAL A 30 12.28 6.34 -7.31
N VAL A 31 11.06 6.88 -7.38
CA VAL A 31 10.54 7.84 -6.39
C VAL A 31 10.09 7.13 -5.09
N ALA A 32 9.55 5.91 -5.20
CA ALA A 32 9.02 5.17 -4.06
C ALA A 32 10.11 4.66 -3.11
N LEU A 33 11.30 4.32 -3.62
CA LEU A 33 12.42 3.84 -2.80
C LEU A 33 12.85 4.84 -1.71
N PRO A 34 13.24 6.10 -2.02
CA PRO A 34 13.61 7.07 -1.01
C PRO A 34 12.44 7.45 -0.09
N LEU A 35 11.21 7.49 -0.65
CA LEU A 35 10.01 7.79 0.13
C LEU A 35 9.74 6.71 1.19
N ALA A 36 9.85 5.44 0.82
CA ALA A 36 9.67 4.31 1.73
C ALA A 36 10.71 4.29 2.84
N MET A 37 11.98 4.58 2.51
CA MET A 37 13.05 4.72 3.49
C MET A 37 12.78 5.88 4.46
N ALA A 38 12.39 7.05 3.94
CA ALA A 38 12.11 8.23 4.75
C ALA A 38 10.95 7.98 5.72
N PHE A 39 9.87 7.35 5.26
CA PHE A 39 8.71 7.04 6.10
C PHE A 39 9.02 5.99 7.17
N ALA A 40 9.86 5.00 6.86
CA ALA A 40 10.33 4.02 7.84
C ALA A 40 11.14 4.69 8.96
N ILE A 41 12.12 5.53 8.59
CA ILE A 41 12.92 6.29 9.55
C ILE A 41 12.04 7.20 10.41
N ALA A 42 11.10 7.92 9.78
CA ALA A 42 10.18 8.80 10.48
C ALA A 42 9.23 8.05 11.45
N SER A 43 8.96 6.78 11.16
CA SER A 43 8.14 5.90 12.03
C SER A 43 8.96 5.21 13.13
N GLY A 44 10.27 5.48 13.23
CA GLY A 44 11.15 4.89 14.24
C GLY A 44 11.63 3.47 13.93
N VAL A 45 11.56 3.02 12.67
CA VAL A 45 12.02 1.69 12.23
C VAL A 45 13.14 1.77 11.22
N THR A 46 13.79 0.63 10.97
CA THR A 46 14.91 0.54 10.03
C THR A 46 14.46 0.81 8.59
N PRO A 47 15.26 1.51 7.75
CA PRO A 47 14.90 1.82 6.35
C PRO A 47 14.54 0.59 5.53
N GLN A 48 15.19 -0.54 5.83
CA GLN A 48 14.98 -1.83 5.18
C GLN A 48 13.52 -2.31 5.34
N ALA A 49 12.91 -2.10 6.51
CA ALA A 49 11.52 -2.47 6.75
C ALA A 49 10.54 -1.69 5.84
N GLY A 50 10.83 -0.42 5.56
CA GLY A 50 10.07 0.41 4.62
C GLY A 50 10.14 -0.13 3.20
N ILE A 51 11.35 -0.48 2.75
CA ILE A 51 11.57 -1.05 1.41
C ILE A 51 10.85 -2.39 1.26
N TYR A 52 10.97 -3.29 2.24
CA TYR A 52 10.25 -4.58 2.21
C TYR A 52 8.73 -4.38 2.14
N THR A 53 8.20 -3.43 2.92
CA THR A 53 6.78 -3.09 2.88
C THR A 53 6.36 -2.60 1.50
N ALA A 54 7.15 -1.71 0.87
CA ALA A 54 6.86 -1.18 -0.46
C ALA A 54 6.86 -2.27 -1.55
N ILE A 55 7.85 -3.17 -1.53
CA ILE A 55 7.95 -4.27 -2.51
C ILE A 55 6.76 -5.22 -2.37
N ILE A 56 6.47 -5.67 -1.14
CA ILE A 56 5.38 -6.60 -0.87
C ILE A 56 4.04 -5.95 -1.24
N ALA A 57 3.80 -4.72 -0.78
CA ALA A 57 2.57 -3.98 -1.10
C ALA A 57 2.38 -3.79 -2.61
N GLY A 58 3.44 -3.45 -3.35
CA GLY A 58 3.40 -3.30 -4.80
C GLY A 58 2.96 -4.58 -5.52
N ILE A 59 3.51 -5.72 -5.13
CA ILE A 59 3.11 -7.04 -5.69
C ILE A 59 1.63 -7.30 -5.37
N PHE A 60 1.22 -7.22 -4.10
CA PHE A 60 -0.15 -7.52 -3.70
C PHE A 60 -1.18 -6.59 -4.34
N VAL A 61 -0.91 -5.29 -4.44
CA VAL A 61 -1.85 -4.33 -5.05
C VAL A 61 -1.90 -4.43 -6.56
N SER A 62 -0.80 -4.81 -7.23
CA SER A 62 -0.85 -5.10 -8.67
C SER A 62 -1.81 -6.27 -9.00
N LEU A 63 -1.94 -7.24 -8.09
CA LEU A 63 -2.79 -8.42 -8.24
C LEU A 63 -4.24 -8.14 -7.75
N PHE A 64 -4.37 -7.65 -6.52
CA PHE A 64 -5.64 -7.57 -5.78
C PHE A 64 -6.19 -6.15 -5.62
N GLY A 65 -5.51 -5.13 -6.15
CA GLY A 65 -5.91 -3.73 -6.01
C GLY A 65 -7.29 -3.42 -6.57
N GLY A 66 -7.85 -2.28 -6.19
CA GLY A 66 -9.15 -1.82 -6.68
C GLY A 66 -9.08 -1.10 -8.03
N SER A 67 -7.88 -0.67 -8.44
CA SER A 67 -7.65 0.09 -9.67
C SER A 67 -6.30 -0.29 -10.31
N PRO A 68 -6.22 -0.37 -11.66
CA PRO A 68 -4.99 -0.72 -12.36
C PRO A 68 -3.87 0.32 -12.26
N VAL A 69 -4.18 1.54 -11.79
CA VAL A 69 -3.21 2.64 -11.58
C VAL A 69 -2.92 2.87 -10.09
N GLN A 70 -3.43 2.00 -9.21
CA GLN A 70 -3.22 2.12 -7.77
C GLN A 70 -1.80 1.70 -7.40
N ILE A 71 -1.13 2.53 -6.62
CA ILE A 71 0.17 2.23 -6.02
C ILE A 71 -0.04 2.11 -4.52
N ALA A 72 0.60 1.11 -3.91
CA ALA A 72 0.58 0.93 -2.47
C ALA A 72 1.99 0.76 -1.92
N GLY A 73 2.15 1.22 -0.69
CA GLY A 73 3.41 1.24 0.04
C GLY A 73 3.24 1.97 1.36
N PRO A 74 4.33 2.18 2.12
CA PRO A 74 4.29 3.01 3.32
C PRO A 74 3.79 4.42 2.97
N THR A 75 2.89 4.95 3.78
CA THR A 75 2.21 6.24 3.52
C THR A 75 2.46 7.20 4.67
N GLY A 76 2.76 8.46 4.35
CA GLY A 76 3.05 9.50 5.35
C GLY A 76 1.96 9.69 6.40
N ALA A 77 0.69 9.51 6.01
CA ALA A 77 -0.46 9.60 6.91
C ALA A 77 -0.41 8.64 8.12
N PHE A 78 0.33 7.53 8.01
CA PHE A 78 0.46 6.54 9.09
C PHE A 78 1.68 6.76 9.98
N ILE A 79 2.60 7.67 9.64
CA ILE A 79 3.87 7.84 10.37
C ILE A 79 3.64 8.06 11.87
N VAL A 80 2.73 8.97 12.23
CA VAL A 80 2.45 9.32 13.63
C VAL A 80 1.85 8.14 14.40
N LEU A 81 1.01 7.33 13.75
CA LEU A 81 0.41 6.14 14.36
C LEU A 81 1.47 5.05 14.58
N LEU A 82 2.29 4.77 13.56
CA LEU A 82 3.32 3.75 13.63
C LEU A 82 4.43 4.14 14.62
N SER A 83 4.87 5.41 14.63
CA SER A 83 5.86 5.89 15.59
C SER A 83 5.35 5.78 17.03
N SER A 84 4.08 6.11 17.27
CA SER A 84 3.46 5.94 18.59
C SER A 84 3.44 4.47 19.01
N ILE A 85 3.15 3.54 18.12
CA ILE A 85 3.18 2.09 18.43
C ILE A 85 4.62 1.65 18.74
N VAL A 86 5.60 2.06 17.95
CA VAL A 86 7.00 1.70 18.14
C VAL A 86 7.54 2.23 19.47
N VAL A 87 7.19 3.46 19.85
CA VAL A 87 7.61 4.05 21.13
C VAL A 87 7.01 3.30 22.34
N ASN A 88 5.75 2.87 22.25
CA ASN A 88 5.06 2.23 23.38
C ASN A 88 5.27 0.71 23.46
N TYR A 89 5.42 0.04 22.32
CA TYR A 89 5.40 -1.44 22.20
C TYR A 89 6.57 -2.02 21.42
N GLY A 90 7.50 -1.18 20.93
CA GLY A 90 8.64 -1.61 20.15
C GLY A 90 8.28 -2.16 18.77
N PHE A 91 9.27 -2.76 18.12
CA PHE A 91 9.13 -3.32 16.77
C PHE A 91 8.24 -4.57 16.73
N GLU A 92 8.29 -5.41 17.76
CA GLU A 92 7.41 -6.58 17.87
C GLU A 92 5.94 -6.16 17.97
N GLY A 93 5.64 -5.14 18.78
CA GLY A 93 4.30 -4.56 18.88
C GLY A 93 3.80 -4.02 17.55
N LEU A 94 4.66 -3.36 16.77
CA LEU A 94 4.33 -2.89 15.42
C LEU A 94 3.95 -4.04 14.49
N GLN A 95 4.69 -5.15 14.49
CA GLN A 95 4.41 -6.30 13.65
C GLN A 95 3.06 -6.94 13.99
N ILE A 96 2.78 -7.14 15.28
CA ILE A 96 1.52 -7.70 15.75
C ILE A 96 0.36 -6.75 15.41
N ALA A 97 0.50 -5.46 15.68
CA ALA A 97 -0.52 -4.46 15.33
C ALA A 97 -0.81 -4.43 13.82
N THR A 98 0.24 -4.53 12.99
CA THR A 98 0.11 -4.57 11.52
C THR A 98 -0.61 -5.84 11.07
N MET A 99 -0.29 -6.99 11.67
CA MET A 99 -0.98 -8.26 11.38
C MET A 99 -2.46 -8.20 11.78
N MET A 100 -2.76 -7.66 12.97
CA MET A 100 -4.13 -7.44 13.42
C MET A 100 -4.90 -6.51 12.48
N ALA A 101 -4.29 -5.38 12.09
CA ALA A 101 -4.89 -4.45 11.13
C ALA A 101 -5.19 -5.15 9.79
N GLY A 102 -4.26 -5.97 9.28
CA GLY A 102 -4.48 -6.78 8.08
C GLY A 102 -5.68 -7.73 8.20
N ILE A 103 -5.79 -8.46 9.32
CA ILE A 103 -6.93 -9.34 9.59
C ILE A 103 -8.24 -8.55 9.63
N ILE A 104 -8.26 -7.41 10.33
CA ILE A 104 -9.43 -6.54 10.42
C ILE A 104 -9.84 -6.05 9.02
N LEU A 105 -8.90 -5.62 8.18
CA LEU A 105 -9.18 -5.19 6.81
C LEU A 105 -9.74 -6.33 5.94
N VAL A 106 -9.24 -7.56 6.09
CA VAL A 106 -9.78 -8.74 5.40
C VAL A 106 -11.22 -9.02 5.85
N LEU A 107 -11.49 -8.98 7.16
CA LEU A 107 -12.84 -9.17 7.70
C LEU A 107 -13.81 -8.08 7.19
N MET A 108 -13.37 -6.81 7.20
CA MET A 108 -14.17 -5.69 6.68
C MET A 108 -14.43 -5.83 5.17
N SER A 109 -13.46 -6.34 4.40
CA SER A 109 -13.60 -6.61 2.98
C SER A 109 -14.66 -7.69 2.71
N VAL A 110 -14.62 -8.82 3.44
CA VAL A 110 -15.61 -9.91 3.33
C VAL A 110 -17.00 -9.44 3.75
N ALA A 111 -17.09 -8.62 4.80
CA ALA A 111 -18.33 -7.98 5.25
C ALA A 111 -18.83 -6.85 4.31
N LYS A 112 -18.11 -6.54 3.22
CA LYS A 112 -18.45 -5.49 2.24
C LYS A 112 -18.63 -4.10 2.88
N LEU A 113 -17.89 -3.80 3.94
CA LEU A 113 -17.99 -2.54 4.67
C LEU A 113 -17.32 -1.35 3.97
N GLY A 114 -16.75 -1.54 2.77
CA GLY A 114 -16.14 -0.45 2.00
C GLY A 114 -17.11 0.69 1.64
N THR A 115 -18.42 0.40 1.50
CA THR A 115 -19.43 1.44 1.23
C THR A 115 -19.62 2.39 2.43
N VAL A 116 -19.28 1.95 3.66
CA VAL A 116 -19.42 2.75 4.88
C VAL A 116 -18.51 3.98 4.87
N ILE A 117 -17.40 3.94 4.12
CA ILE A 117 -16.47 5.07 3.96
C ILE A 117 -17.20 6.33 3.44
N ARG A 118 -18.29 6.17 2.68
CA ARG A 118 -19.10 7.30 2.17
C ARG A 118 -19.78 8.12 3.26
N PHE A 119 -19.92 7.59 4.47
CA PHE A 119 -20.52 8.29 5.61
C PHE A 119 -19.49 9.00 6.48
N ILE A 120 -18.19 8.87 6.19
CA ILE A 120 -17.16 9.63 6.89
C ILE A 120 -17.23 11.08 6.40
N PRO A 121 -17.53 12.05 7.27
CA PRO A 121 -17.63 13.45 6.85
C PRO A 121 -16.26 13.93 6.40
N THR A 122 -16.19 14.47 5.19
CA THR A 122 -15.04 15.25 4.74
C THR A 122 -15.14 16.66 5.34
N PRO A 123 -14.05 17.24 5.85
CA PRO A 123 -14.03 18.64 6.27
C PRO A 123 -14.36 19.60 5.11
#